data_AF-A0A5K7XC50-F1
#
_entry.id   AF-A0A5K7XC50-F1
#
_cell.length_a   1.000
_cell.length_b   1.000
_cell.length_c   1.000
_cell.angle_alpha   90.00
_cell.angle_beta   90.00
_cell.angle_gamma   90.00
#
_symmetry.space_group_name_H-M   'P 1'
#
loop_
_entity.id
_entity.type
_entity.pdbx_description
1 polymer ?
#
loop_
_entity_poly.entity_id
_entity_poly.type
_entity_poly.pdbx_seq_one_letter_code
_entity_poly.pdbx_strand_id
1 'polypeptide(L)'
;MQVDQAASSLAPSVLKRRAAYALAAGAAAVGATDADAAVIYSGPQNISINSGNSQTINLDGDGFNDLLLKNYVFGGGSYQGATVSFAPGKLVGFTSGISYASALTAGSPINSGTLGPSFFGSMAYGAVNPNAQFNNVTNAFLGLSFPSGPNTYYGWVRVDVNNAAKTFVVKDWAYESTAGVGIAAGAGLVPEPATLGLLACGAAGIAAIRRQKAAA
;
A
#
# COMPACT_ATOMS: atom_id res chain seq x y z
N MET A 1 14.69 72.45 -40.76
CA MET A 1 15.66 71.98 -39.75
C MET A 1 14.97 70.85 -38.99
N GLN A 2 15.12 69.62 -39.50
CA GLN A 2 14.42 68.43 -39.01
C GLN A 2 15.32 67.74 -37.99
N VAL A 3 14.74 67.37 -36.85
CA VAL A 3 15.41 66.72 -35.72
C VAL A 3 15.22 65.21 -35.90
N ASP A 4 16.29 64.47 -36.23
CA ASP A 4 16.25 63.01 -36.27
C ASP A 4 16.52 62.44 -34.87
N GLN A 5 15.49 61.79 -34.33
CA GLN A 5 15.50 61.08 -33.06
C GLN A 5 15.87 59.61 -33.33
N ALA A 6 17.12 59.22 -33.08
CA ALA A 6 17.54 57.83 -33.23
C ALA A 6 17.07 56.98 -32.04
N ALA A 7 15.99 56.22 -32.24
CA ALA A 7 15.58 55.14 -31.35
C ALA A 7 16.54 53.94 -31.51
N SER A 8 17.43 53.73 -30.53
CA SER A 8 18.26 52.53 -30.47
C SER A 8 17.42 51.33 -30.02
N SER A 9 17.09 50.46 -30.97
CA SER A 9 16.36 49.20 -30.72
C SER A 9 17.19 48.24 -29.85
N LEU A 10 16.58 47.74 -28.78
CA LEU A 10 17.17 46.69 -27.94
C LEU A 10 17.23 45.38 -28.72
N ALA A 11 18.45 44.84 -28.89
CA ALA A 11 18.71 43.64 -29.66
C ALA A 11 17.95 42.40 -29.10
N PRO A 12 17.43 41.52 -29.97
CA PRO A 12 16.51 40.42 -29.63
C PRO A 12 17.12 39.26 -28.81
N SER A 13 18.33 39.39 -28.29
CA SER A 13 19.05 38.31 -27.58
C SER A 13 18.75 38.23 -26.07
N VAL A 14 18.21 39.28 -25.46
CA VAL A 14 17.98 39.33 -24.00
C VAL A 14 16.60 38.78 -23.61
N LEU A 15 15.60 38.87 -24.49
CA LEU A 15 14.24 38.37 -24.21
C LEU A 15 14.14 36.84 -24.17
N LYS A 16 14.93 36.11 -24.97
CA LYS A 16 14.90 34.63 -25.01
C LYS A 16 15.44 33.98 -23.72
N ARG A 17 16.27 34.67 -22.93
CA ARG A 17 16.82 34.11 -21.67
C ARG A 17 15.85 34.19 -20.49
N ARG A 18 14.86 35.09 -20.50
CA ARG A 18 13.90 35.24 -19.39
C ARG A 18 12.70 34.29 -19.51
N ALA A 19 12.32 33.92 -20.74
CA ALA A 19 11.26 32.94 -20.98
C ALA A 19 11.62 31.52 -20.48
N ALA A 20 12.91 31.17 -20.47
CA ALA A 20 13.38 29.84 -20.06
C ALA A 20 13.37 29.60 -18.54
N TYR A 21 13.34 30.65 -17.71
CA TYR A 21 13.31 30.50 -16.24
C TYR A 21 11.89 30.42 -15.66
N ALA A 22 10.88 30.96 -16.36
CA ALA A 22 9.49 30.92 -15.90
C ALA A 22 8.86 29.51 -15.99
N LEU A 23 9.33 28.67 -16.91
CA LEU A 23 8.82 27.30 -17.08
C LEU A 23 9.34 26.29 -16.04
N ALA A 24 10.49 26.58 -15.39
CA ALA A 24 11.05 25.68 -14.39
C ALA A 24 10.49 25.90 -12.98
N ALA A 25 9.94 27.09 -12.68
CA ALA A 25 9.35 27.40 -11.39
C ALA A 25 7.83 27.11 -11.33
N GLY A 26 7.13 27.16 -12.48
CA GLY A 26 5.68 26.96 -12.53
C GLY A 26 5.21 25.50 -12.45
N ALA A 27 6.09 24.53 -12.74
CA ALA A 27 5.73 23.12 -12.74
C ALA A 27 5.67 22.48 -11.34
N ALA A 28 6.11 23.18 -10.29
CA ALA A 28 6.12 22.66 -8.92
C ALA A 28 4.91 23.10 -8.07
N ALA A 29 4.06 24.02 -8.56
CA ALA A 29 3.01 24.65 -7.74
C ALA A 29 1.58 24.32 -8.19
N VAL A 30 1.39 23.49 -9.22
CA VAL A 30 0.06 23.09 -9.72
C VAL A 30 -0.10 21.59 -9.51
N GLY A 31 -0.47 21.18 -8.29
CA GLY A 31 -0.75 19.77 -8.03
C GLY A 31 -0.93 19.33 -6.57
N ALA A 32 -1.01 20.22 -5.59
CA ALA A 32 -1.31 19.82 -4.21
C ALA A 32 -2.79 20.10 -3.88
N THR A 33 -3.70 19.28 -4.39
CA THR A 33 -5.13 19.33 -4.01
C THR A 33 -5.79 17.95 -3.89
N ASP A 34 -5.05 16.94 -3.45
CA ASP A 34 -5.64 15.75 -2.84
C ASP A 34 -4.79 15.45 -1.60
N ALA A 35 -5.43 15.11 -0.48
CA ALA A 35 -4.71 14.50 0.63
C ALA A 35 -4.03 13.25 0.03
N ASP A 36 -2.71 13.25 -0.05
CA ASP A 36 -1.95 12.18 -0.68
C ASP A 36 -2.34 10.86 0.00
N ALA A 37 -2.87 9.92 -0.78
CA ALA A 37 -3.25 8.60 -0.30
C ALA A 37 -1.98 7.89 0.18
N ALA A 38 -1.70 8.02 1.48
CA ALA A 38 -0.47 7.54 2.06
C ALA A 38 -0.71 6.11 2.56
N VAL A 39 -0.17 5.14 1.82
CA VAL A 39 -0.07 3.78 2.31
C VAL A 39 0.88 3.76 3.52
N ILE A 40 0.34 3.41 4.68
CA ILE A 40 1.12 3.29 5.92
C ILE A 40 1.57 1.84 6.05
N TYR A 41 2.87 1.62 5.89
CA TYR A 41 3.49 0.30 5.96
C TYR A 41 4.10 0.07 7.34
N SER A 42 3.89 -1.12 7.90
CA SER A 42 4.43 -1.47 9.22
C SER A 42 5.93 -1.76 9.21
N GLY A 43 6.54 -1.94 8.04
CA GLY A 43 7.87 -2.55 7.94
C GLY A 43 7.81 -4.06 8.14
N PRO A 44 8.94 -4.78 7.96
CA PRO A 44 9.02 -6.22 8.26
C PRO A 44 8.81 -6.51 9.75
N GLN A 45 7.95 -7.49 10.05
CA GLN A 45 7.52 -7.86 11.41
C GLN A 45 7.93 -9.29 11.77
N ASN A 46 7.68 -10.26 10.87
CA ASN A 46 8.05 -11.68 11.00
C ASN A 46 7.61 -12.33 12.33
N ILE A 47 6.34 -12.16 12.67
CA ILE A 47 5.74 -12.69 13.91
C ILE A 47 5.25 -14.11 13.66
N SER A 48 5.80 -15.08 14.40
CA SER A 48 5.33 -16.47 14.38
C SER A 48 4.19 -16.67 15.36
N ILE A 49 3.05 -17.18 14.89
CA ILE A 49 1.92 -17.57 15.73
C ILE A 49 2.06 -19.06 16.03
N ASN A 50 2.51 -19.40 17.23
CA ASN A 50 2.68 -20.80 17.63
C ASN A 50 1.35 -21.56 17.61
N SER A 51 1.41 -22.86 17.34
CA SER A 51 0.20 -23.71 17.41
C SER A 51 -0.42 -23.66 18.80
N GLY A 52 -1.75 -23.58 18.86
CA GLY A 52 -2.52 -23.34 20.08
C GLY A 52 -2.66 -21.86 20.49
N ASN A 53 -2.05 -20.92 19.76
CA ASN A 53 -2.05 -19.50 20.12
C ASN A 53 -2.76 -18.62 19.09
N SER A 54 -2.83 -17.33 19.40
CA SER A 54 -3.38 -16.29 18.54
C SER A 54 -2.52 -15.03 18.61
N GLN A 55 -2.64 -14.19 17.59
CA GLN A 55 -1.97 -12.90 17.50
C GLN A 55 -3.00 -11.83 17.15
N THR A 56 -3.00 -10.74 17.91
CA THR A 56 -3.72 -9.53 17.53
C THR A 56 -2.80 -8.58 16.77
N ILE A 57 -3.37 -7.83 15.82
CA ILE A 57 -2.68 -6.81 15.05
C ILE A 57 -3.48 -5.52 15.20
N ASN A 58 -2.78 -4.47 15.59
CA ASN A 58 -3.23 -3.09 15.50
C ASN A 58 -2.56 -2.50 14.24
N LEU A 59 -3.36 -2.26 13.20
CA LEU A 59 -2.88 -1.82 11.89
C LEU A 59 -2.55 -0.32 11.89
N ASP A 60 -3.35 0.51 12.56
CA ASP A 60 -3.24 1.98 12.52
C ASP A 60 -2.52 2.59 13.74
N GLY A 61 -2.24 1.79 14.77
CA GLY A 61 -1.51 2.21 15.96
C GLY A 61 -2.36 2.95 16.99
N ASP A 62 -3.69 2.88 16.93
CA ASP A 62 -4.58 3.69 17.78
C ASP A 62 -4.77 3.18 19.24
N GLY A 63 -4.28 1.98 19.53
CA GLY A 63 -4.36 1.31 20.83
C GLY A 63 -5.41 0.20 20.90
N PHE A 64 -6.22 0.04 19.85
CA PHE A 64 -7.19 -1.02 19.68
C PHE A 64 -6.70 -2.03 18.64
N ASN A 65 -7.04 -3.30 18.80
CA ASN A 65 -6.62 -4.33 17.85
C ASN A 65 -7.65 -4.47 16.73
N ASP A 66 -7.25 -4.30 15.49
CA ASP A 66 -8.13 -4.38 14.32
C ASP A 66 -8.40 -5.80 13.86
N LEU A 67 -7.41 -6.69 14.03
CA LEU A 67 -7.45 -8.05 13.51
C LEU A 67 -6.94 -9.06 14.54
N LEU A 68 -7.64 -10.18 14.66
CA LEU A 68 -7.22 -11.36 15.40
C LEU A 68 -6.96 -12.52 14.43
N LEU A 69 -5.75 -13.06 14.49
CA LEU A 69 -5.32 -14.25 13.76
C LEU A 69 -5.17 -15.42 14.72
N LYS A 70 -5.75 -16.58 14.38
CA LYS A 70 -5.76 -17.79 15.21
C LYS A 70 -4.91 -18.87 14.56
N ASN A 71 -4.09 -19.57 15.34
CA ASN A 71 -3.42 -20.82 14.95
C ASN A 71 -3.77 -21.90 15.99
N TYR A 72 -4.94 -22.48 15.89
CA TYR A 72 -5.47 -23.42 16.89
C TYR A 72 -5.41 -24.87 16.41
N VAL A 73 -5.70 -25.78 17.33
CA VAL A 73 -5.90 -27.21 17.03
C VAL A 73 -7.27 -27.60 17.54
N PHE A 74 -8.08 -28.15 16.66
CA PHE A 74 -9.41 -28.66 16.95
C PHE A 74 -9.44 -30.18 16.65
N GLY A 75 -10.58 -30.83 16.93
CA GLY A 75 -10.73 -32.27 16.73
C GLY A 75 -10.46 -32.75 15.29
N GLY A 76 -10.62 -31.86 14.30
CA GLY A 76 -10.33 -32.14 12.89
C GLY A 76 -8.91 -31.79 12.43
N GLY A 77 -8.03 -31.31 13.31
CA GLY A 77 -6.65 -30.94 13.00
C GLY A 77 -6.30 -29.47 13.24
N SER A 78 -5.26 -28.98 12.55
CA SER A 78 -4.81 -27.59 12.66
C SER A 78 -5.80 -26.64 11.99
N TYR A 79 -6.10 -25.53 12.64
CA TYR A 79 -7.01 -24.50 12.13
C TYR A 79 -6.33 -23.13 12.15
N GLN A 80 -6.37 -22.43 11.03
CA GLN A 80 -6.04 -21.01 10.95
C GLN A 80 -7.27 -20.21 10.53
N GLY A 81 -7.50 -19.09 11.21
CA GLY A 81 -8.65 -18.21 10.96
C GLY A 81 -8.34 -16.77 11.28
N ALA A 82 -9.14 -15.88 10.70
CA ALA A 82 -9.06 -14.45 10.88
C ALA A 82 -10.39 -13.87 11.39
N THR A 83 -10.31 -12.82 12.20
CA THR A 83 -11.48 -12.09 12.71
C THR A 83 -11.13 -10.60 12.81
N VAL A 84 -11.83 -9.75 12.07
CA VAL A 84 -11.80 -8.30 12.25
C VAL A 84 -12.55 -7.97 13.54
N SER A 85 -11.93 -7.18 14.41
CA SER A 85 -12.36 -7.04 15.81
C SER A 85 -13.59 -6.15 15.99
N PHE A 86 -13.80 -5.18 15.10
CA PHE A 86 -14.82 -4.15 15.25
C PHE A 86 -15.68 -3.98 14.00
N ALA A 87 -16.97 -3.73 14.20
CA ALA A 87 -17.91 -3.41 13.13
C ALA A 87 -17.75 -1.94 12.67
N PRO A 88 -17.93 -1.64 11.37
CA PRO A 88 -18.40 -2.52 10.30
C PRO A 88 -17.29 -3.27 9.54
N GLY A 89 -16.10 -3.47 10.13
CA GLY A 89 -14.97 -4.11 9.46
C GLY A 89 -15.25 -5.52 8.94
N LYS A 90 -14.64 -5.88 7.81
CA LYS A 90 -14.85 -7.15 7.11
C LYS A 90 -13.57 -7.72 6.53
N LEU A 91 -13.52 -9.02 6.30
CA LEU A 91 -12.46 -9.64 5.51
C LEU A 91 -12.82 -9.61 4.03
N VAL A 92 -11.81 -9.58 3.16
CA VAL A 92 -11.94 -10.05 1.78
C VAL A 92 -12.09 -11.56 1.81
N GLY A 93 -13.18 -12.08 1.25
CA GLY A 93 -13.58 -13.45 1.46
C GLY A 93 -14.84 -13.86 0.71
N PHE A 94 -15.27 -15.09 0.93
CA PHE A 94 -16.45 -15.67 0.27
C PHE A 94 -17.16 -16.66 1.20
N THR A 95 -18.37 -17.06 0.83
CA THR A 95 -19.14 -18.10 1.54
C THR A 95 -19.24 -19.35 0.69
N SER A 96 -18.93 -20.50 1.29
CA SER A 96 -19.19 -21.83 0.74
C SER A 96 -19.58 -22.77 1.90
N GLY A 97 -20.85 -22.73 2.28
CA GLY A 97 -21.37 -23.34 3.52
C GLY A 97 -20.97 -22.56 4.80
N ILE A 98 -19.71 -22.14 4.89
CA ILE A 98 -19.16 -21.25 5.92
C ILE A 98 -18.42 -20.07 5.27
N SER A 99 -18.03 -19.08 6.07
CA SER A 99 -17.21 -17.95 5.60
C SER A 99 -15.72 -18.30 5.54
N TYR A 100 -15.09 -17.95 4.43
CA TYR A 100 -13.66 -18.12 4.15
C TYR A 100 -13.00 -16.77 3.90
N ALA A 101 -11.75 -16.66 4.31
CA ALA A 101 -10.88 -15.59 3.84
C ALA A 101 -10.31 -15.95 2.47
N SER A 102 -10.16 -14.95 1.59
CA SER A 102 -9.51 -15.15 0.30
C SER A 102 -8.00 -14.97 0.41
N ALA A 103 -7.22 -15.90 -0.16
CA ALA A 103 -5.78 -15.75 -0.31
C ALA A 103 -5.48 -14.89 -1.54
N LEU A 104 -5.11 -13.63 -1.30
CA LEU A 104 -4.87 -12.65 -2.36
C LEU A 104 -3.42 -12.71 -2.83
N THR A 105 -3.20 -12.40 -4.11
CA THR A 105 -1.89 -12.15 -4.70
C THR A 105 -1.55 -10.66 -4.63
N ALA A 106 -0.27 -10.31 -4.78
CA ALA A 106 0.13 -8.90 -4.88
C ALA A 106 -0.64 -8.20 -6.01
N GLY A 107 -1.06 -6.95 -5.76
CA GLY A 107 -1.85 -6.15 -6.70
C GLY A 107 -3.36 -6.39 -6.68
N SER A 108 -3.86 -7.43 -5.99
CA SER A 108 -5.31 -7.65 -5.86
C SER A 108 -5.97 -6.45 -5.16
N PRO A 109 -7.09 -5.91 -5.69
CA PRO A 109 -7.77 -4.78 -5.07
C PRO A 109 -8.43 -5.18 -3.74
N ILE A 110 -8.36 -4.29 -2.75
CA ILE A 110 -9.00 -4.39 -1.44
C ILE A 110 -9.78 -3.09 -1.23
N ASN A 111 -11.09 -3.14 -1.45
CA ASN A 111 -12.00 -2.01 -1.35
C ASN A 111 -13.43 -2.48 -1.03
N SER A 112 -14.38 -1.55 -0.94
CA SER A 112 -15.79 -1.84 -0.62
C SER A 112 -16.45 -2.87 -1.54
N GLY A 113 -16.02 -2.97 -2.79
CA GLY A 113 -16.54 -3.92 -3.78
C GLY A 113 -15.92 -5.31 -3.71
N THR A 114 -14.81 -5.48 -2.99
CA THR A 114 -14.10 -6.78 -2.86
C THR A 114 -14.26 -7.39 -1.47
N LEU A 115 -14.83 -6.67 -0.50
CA LEU A 115 -15.07 -7.21 0.83
C LEU A 115 -16.03 -8.42 0.75
N GLY A 116 -15.69 -9.44 1.53
CA GLY A 116 -16.51 -10.62 1.71
C GLY A 116 -17.72 -10.37 2.60
N PRO A 117 -18.51 -11.43 2.83
CA PRO A 117 -19.79 -11.30 3.54
C PRO A 117 -19.65 -11.16 5.06
N SER A 118 -18.47 -11.38 5.63
CA SER A 118 -18.28 -11.53 7.08
C SER A 118 -17.04 -10.83 7.62
N PHE A 119 -17.07 -10.51 8.91
CA PHE A 119 -15.93 -10.02 9.69
C PHE A 119 -15.00 -11.15 10.14
N PHE A 120 -15.38 -12.41 9.95
CA PHE A 120 -14.54 -13.57 10.23
C PHE A 120 -14.49 -14.54 9.06
N GLY A 121 -13.44 -15.36 9.00
CA GLY A 121 -13.28 -16.35 7.95
C GLY A 121 -12.27 -17.44 8.29
N SER A 122 -12.56 -18.66 7.84
CA SER A 122 -11.59 -19.74 7.82
C SER A 122 -10.49 -19.44 6.81
N MET A 123 -9.23 -19.54 7.23
CA MET A 123 -8.07 -19.42 6.34
C MET A 123 -7.57 -20.80 5.90
N ALA A 124 -7.47 -21.76 6.84
CA ALA A 124 -7.02 -23.12 6.60
C ALA A 124 -7.57 -24.09 7.66
N TYR A 125 -7.97 -25.29 7.23
CA TYR A 125 -8.36 -26.40 8.13
C TYR A 125 -8.21 -27.78 7.45
N GLY A 126 -7.24 -27.92 6.55
CA GLY A 126 -7.01 -29.15 5.79
C GLY A 126 -8.28 -29.64 5.08
N ALA A 127 -8.55 -30.94 5.21
CA ALA A 127 -9.70 -31.59 4.59
C ALA A 127 -11.06 -31.20 5.21
N VAL A 128 -11.08 -30.64 6.43
CA VAL A 128 -12.33 -30.25 7.10
C VAL A 128 -12.95 -29.03 6.41
N ASN A 129 -12.11 -28.09 5.98
CA ASN A 129 -12.54 -26.91 5.22
C ASN A 129 -11.90 -26.97 3.83
N PRO A 130 -12.45 -27.78 2.89
CA PRO A 130 -11.81 -28.08 1.61
C PRO A 130 -11.69 -26.85 0.68
N ASN A 131 -12.50 -25.80 0.91
CA ASN A 131 -12.44 -24.56 0.13
C ASN A 131 -11.44 -23.54 0.71
N ALA A 132 -10.72 -23.86 1.78
CA ALA A 132 -9.80 -22.94 2.43
C ALA A 132 -8.57 -22.65 1.56
N GLN A 133 -8.27 -21.37 1.35
CA GLN A 133 -7.25 -20.94 0.38
C GLN A 133 -5.83 -20.76 0.97
N PHE A 134 -5.67 -20.84 2.29
CA PHE A 134 -4.36 -20.66 2.96
C PHE A 134 -3.74 -21.98 3.45
N ASN A 135 -4.21 -23.16 3.01
CA ASN A 135 -3.72 -24.44 3.54
C ASN A 135 -2.19 -24.62 3.40
N ASN A 136 -1.60 -24.10 2.32
CA ASN A 136 -0.16 -24.08 2.13
C ASN A 136 0.22 -22.92 1.19
N VAL A 137 0.54 -21.76 1.76
CA VAL A 137 0.83 -20.53 1.01
C VAL A 137 2.08 -19.83 1.54
N THR A 138 2.75 -19.11 0.64
CA THR A 138 3.91 -18.27 0.95
C THR A 138 3.70 -16.91 0.30
N ASN A 139 3.91 -15.83 1.05
CA ASN A 139 3.68 -14.44 0.67
C ASN A 139 2.26 -14.18 0.13
N ALA A 140 1.25 -14.83 0.72
CA ALA A 140 -0.14 -14.55 0.41
C ALA A 140 -0.65 -13.38 1.26
N PHE A 141 -1.65 -12.67 0.76
CA PHE A 141 -2.22 -11.52 1.43
C PHE A 141 -3.63 -11.82 1.93
N LEU A 142 -3.89 -11.48 3.20
CA LEU A 142 -5.22 -11.38 3.77
C LEU A 142 -5.68 -9.93 3.64
N GLY A 143 -6.76 -9.68 2.89
CA GLY A 143 -7.35 -8.35 2.78
C GLY A 143 -8.45 -8.11 3.80
N LEU A 144 -8.58 -6.88 4.30
CA LEU A 144 -9.62 -6.49 5.24
C LEU A 144 -9.99 -5.01 5.12
N SER A 145 -11.17 -4.68 5.62
CA SER A 145 -11.51 -3.34 6.10
C SER A 145 -11.58 -3.34 7.63
N PHE A 146 -11.23 -2.23 8.24
CA PHE A 146 -11.34 -2.03 9.68
C PHE A 146 -11.82 -0.60 9.99
N PRO A 147 -12.61 -0.42 11.06
CA PRO A 147 -13.00 0.92 11.50
C PRO A 147 -11.94 1.54 12.40
N SER A 148 -11.79 2.86 12.31
CA SER A 148 -11.08 3.66 13.31
C SER A 148 -11.80 5.00 13.46
N GLY A 149 -12.35 5.23 14.65
CA GLY A 149 -13.37 6.24 14.89
C GLY A 149 -14.62 6.05 13.99
N PRO A 150 -15.11 7.11 13.31
CA PRO A 150 -16.25 7.02 12.40
C PRO A 150 -15.86 6.51 10.99
N ASN A 151 -14.58 6.32 10.73
CA ASN A 151 -14.05 6.05 9.40
C ASN A 151 -13.79 4.56 9.20
N THR A 152 -13.79 4.12 7.93
CA THR A 152 -13.39 2.77 7.53
C THR A 152 -12.18 2.85 6.63
N TYR A 153 -11.16 2.06 6.93
CA TYR A 153 -9.92 1.95 6.18
C TYR A 153 -9.76 0.55 5.61
N TYR A 154 -8.86 0.41 4.64
CA TYR A 154 -8.57 -0.85 3.97
C TYR A 154 -7.11 -1.21 4.13
N GLY A 155 -6.84 -2.48 4.41
CA GLY A 155 -5.50 -2.97 4.65
C GLY A 155 -5.28 -4.38 4.15
N TRP A 156 -4.02 -4.78 4.19
CA TRP A 156 -3.59 -6.14 3.92
C TRP A 156 -2.60 -6.61 4.98
N VAL A 157 -2.61 -7.93 5.25
CA VAL A 157 -1.60 -8.60 6.06
C VAL A 157 -0.96 -9.71 5.24
N ARG A 158 0.36 -9.69 5.10
CA ARG A 158 1.09 -10.71 4.34
C ARG A 158 1.50 -11.85 5.26
N VAL A 159 1.22 -13.08 4.84
CA VAL A 159 1.37 -14.27 5.67
C VAL A 159 2.00 -15.44 4.92
N ASP A 160 2.68 -16.28 5.68
CA ASP A 160 3.04 -17.64 5.30
C ASP A 160 2.23 -18.61 6.18
N VAL A 161 1.56 -19.58 5.58
CA VAL A 161 0.78 -20.59 6.31
C VAL A 161 1.11 -21.97 5.74
N ASN A 162 1.44 -22.91 6.61
CA ASN A 162 1.46 -24.33 6.28
C ASN A 162 0.64 -25.07 7.33
N ASN A 163 -0.59 -25.40 6.97
CA ASN A 163 -1.57 -26.01 7.87
C ASN A 163 -1.12 -27.39 8.36
N ALA A 164 -0.51 -28.19 7.50
CA ALA A 164 0.00 -29.52 7.84
C ALA A 164 1.15 -29.44 8.85
N ALA A 165 2.07 -28.47 8.67
CA ALA A 165 3.17 -28.20 9.58
C ALA A 165 2.75 -27.34 10.79
N LYS A 166 1.48 -26.90 10.87
CA LYS A 166 0.92 -26.02 11.91
C LYS A 166 1.65 -24.68 12.02
N THR A 167 2.29 -24.21 10.95
CA THR A 167 3.01 -22.93 10.94
C THR A 167 2.12 -21.82 10.41
N PHE A 168 2.22 -20.66 11.06
CA PHE A 168 1.56 -19.44 10.66
C PHE A 168 2.47 -18.26 11.02
N VAL A 169 2.98 -17.56 10.02
CA VAL A 169 3.86 -16.40 10.18
C VAL A 169 3.22 -15.18 9.55
N VAL A 170 3.11 -14.10 10.33
CA VAL A 170 2.77 -12.76 9.84
C VAL A 170 4.06 -12.07 9.45
N LYS A 171 4.19 -11.68 8.18
CA LYS A 171 5.42 -11.06 7.68
C LYS A 171 5.40 -9.57 7.92
N ASP A 172 4.31 -8.91 7.54
CA ASP A 172 4.09 -7.47 7.61
C ASP A 172 2.66 -7.11 7.20
N TRP A 173 2.31 -5.83 7.27
CA TRP A 173 1.01 -5.29 6.89
C TRP A 173 1.11 -3.84 6.43
N ALA A 174 0.09 -3.38 5.72
CA ALA A 174 -0.11 -1.97 5.44
C ALA A 174 -1.59 -1.63 5.35
N TYR A 175 -1.92 -0.34 5.45
CA TYR A 175 -3.26 0.17 5.21
C TYR A 175 -3.23 1.51 4.46
N GLU A 176 -4.35 1.83 3.81
CA GLU A 176 -4.58 3.15 3.20
C GLU A 176 -5.07 4.13 4.27
N SER A 177 -4.33 5.21 4.52
CA SER A 177 -4.66 6.19 5.55
C SER A 177 -5.81 7.13 5.17
N THR A 178 -6.24 7.13 3.91
CA THR A 178 -7.40 7.90 3.46
C THR A 178 -8.67 7.07 3.65
N ALA A 179 -9.58 7.58 4.48
CA ALA A 179 -10.84 6.90 4.77
C ALA A 179 -11.65 6.59 3.49
N GLY A 180 -12.14 5.36 3.39
CA GLY A 180 -12.95 4.90 2.26
C GLY A 180 -12.17 4.58 0.98
N VAL A 181 -10.88 4.88 0.90
CA VAL A 181 -10.04 4.62 -0.28
C VAL A 181 -9.46 3.20 -0.20
N GLY A 182 -9.61 2.45 -1.29
CA GLY A 182 -9.11 1.08 -1.37
C GLY A 182 -7.59 0.99 -1.53
N ILE A 183 -7.03 -0.16 -1.17
CA ILE A 183 -5.59 -0.46 -1.29
C ILE A 183 -5.36 -1.68 -2.18
N ALA A 184 -4.24 -1.73 -2.90
CA ALA A 184 -3.79 -2.94 -3.56
C ALA A 184 -3.00 -3.84 -2.58
N ALA A 185 -3.25 -5.14 -2.58
CA ALA A 185 -2.50 -6.09 -1.77
C ALA A 185 -0.98 -5.95 -2.03
N GLY A 186 -0.21 -5.78 -0.97
CA GLY A 186 1.25 -5.57 -1.04
C GLY A 186 1.69 -4.15 -1.41
N ALA A 187 0.78 -3.19 -1.55
CA ALA A 187 1.16 -1.77 -1.64
C ALA A 187 1.95 -1.36 -0.40
N GLY A 188 3.07 -0.66 -0.56
CA GLY A 188 4.01 -0.32 0.52
C GLY A 188 5.18 -1.29 0.69
N LEU A 189 5.14 -2.50 0.09
CA LEU A 189 6.29 -3.43 0.08
C LEU A 189 7.46 -2.99 -0.82
N VAL A 190 7.26 -1.93 -1.59
CA VAL A 190 8.26 -1.41 -2.51
C VAL A 190 9.27 -0.59 -1.69
N PRO A 191 10.58 -0.91 -1.72
CA PRO A 191 11.59 0.03 -1.25
C PRO A 191 11.41 1.31 -2.08
N GLU A 192 11.24 2.47 -1.44
CA GLU A 192 10.97 3.75 -2.12
C GLU A 192 11.68 3.83 -3.51
N PRO A 193 10.92 3.74 -4.61
CA PRO A 193 11.42 3.28 -5.91
C PRO A 193 11.79 4.44 -6.83
N ALA A 194 12.91 4.34 -7.56
CA ALA A 194 13.22 5.06 -8.80
C ALA A 194 13.10 6.61 -8.85
N THR A 195 12.53 7.29 -7.85
CA THR A 195 12.45 8.74 -7.70
C THR A 195 13.81 9.32 -7.38
N LEU A 196 14.62 8.63 -6.55
CA LEU A 196 16.05 8.92 -6.43
C LEU A 196 16.80 8.66 -7.74
N GLY A 197 16.43 7.63 -8.50
CA GLY A 197 17.01 7.34 -9.82
C GLY A 197 16.70 8.41 -10.87
N LEU A 198 15.44 8.86 -10.95
CA LEU A 198 14.96 9.94 -11.81
C LEU A 198 15.52 11.30 -11.37
N LEU A 199 15.62 11.56 -10.08
CA LEU A 199 16.28 12.75 -9.53
C LEU A 199 17.79 12.75 -9.85
N ALA A 200 18.46 11.61 -9.70
CA ALA A 200 19.88 11.46 -10.04
C ALA A 200 20.12 11.61 -11.55
N CYS A 201 19.28 11.01 -12.40
CA CYS A 201 19.34 11.19 -13.85
C CYS A 201 19.03 12.64 -14.27
N GLY A 202 18.07 13.29 -13.63
CA GLY A 202 17.76 14.72 -13.83
C GLY A 202 18.93 15.62 -13.44
N ALA A 203 19.55 15.38 -12.29
CA ALA A 203 20.72 16.12 -11.83
C ALA A 203 21.93 15.91 -12.75
N ALA A 204 22.17 14.67 -13.22
CA ALA A 204 23.22 14.36 -14.17
C ALA A 204 23.00 15.03 -15.54
N GLY A 205 21.76 15.04 -16.04
CA GLY A 205 21.40 15.75 -17.27
C GLY A 205 21.65 17.26 -17.18
N ILE A 206 21.27 17.90 -16.06
CA ILE A 206 21.53 19.32 -15.82
C ILE A 206 23.04 19.62 -15.74
N ALA A 207 23.82 18.75 -15.08
CA ALA A 207 25.26 18.89 -14.97
C ALA A 207 25.97 18.79 -16.34
N ALA A 208 25.54 17.87 -17.20
CA ALA A 208 26.08 17.72 -18.56
C ALA A 208 25.80 18.97 -19.43
N ILE A 209 24.59 19.53 -19.35
CA ILE A 209 24.21 20.74 -20.08
C ILE A 209 25.03 21.96 -19.63
N ARG A 210 25.35 22.05 -18.32
CA ARG A 210 26.19 23.14 -17.78
C ARG A 210 27.63 23.08 -18.29
N ARG A 211 28.21 21.88 -18.46
CA ARG A 211 29.59 21.72 -18.97
C ARG A 211 29.72 22.12 -20.44
N GLN A 212 28.74 21.81 -21.27
CA GLN A 212 28.75 22.20 -22.69
C GLN A 212 28.71 23.72 -22.89
N LYS A 213 28.04 24.46 -22.00
CA LYS A 213 27.95 25.93 -22.07
C LYS A 213 29.18 26.68 -21.54
N ALA A 214 30.07 26.01 -20.81
CA ALA A 214 31.32 26.59 -20.31
C ALA A 214 32.52 26.35 -21.26
N ALA A 215 32.35 25.46 -22.23
CA ALA A 215 33.37 25.11 -23.23
C ALA A 215 33.14 25.78 -24.60
N ALA A 216 32.13 26.66 -24.71
CA ALA A 216 31.81 27.48 -25.87
C ALA A 216 31.88 28.96 -25.47
#